data_AF-A0A3A0DUX8-F1
#
_entry.id   AF-A0A3A0DUX8-F1
#
_cell.length_a   1.000
_cell.length_b   1.000
_cell.length_c   1.000
_cell.angle_alpha   90.00
_cell.angle_beta   90.00
_cell.angle_gamma   90.00
#
_symmetry.space_group_name_H-M   'P 1'
#
loop_
_entity.id
_entity.type
_entity.pdbx_description
1 polymer ?
#
loop_
_entity_poly.entity_id
_entity_poly.type
_entity_poly.pdbx_seq_one_letter_code
_entity_poly.pdbx_strand_id
1 'polypeptide(L)'
;MGHALSGERGRVDDRGFALGRVAFAAAGVTKPARLRRLRRQIDHPSSFSFPGRFWLHRSRVGLRANLRRNCRNFVPRARDNRLSEAAKGHSLGEPSGSAPLRARNTAMALALRSPRFTTAPTAARFQQAANNTPTIKKGEKDKQAVRILQQALIDLHFPLPISTKKYDSPDGDFGNETHDAVRAFQRKYFPGETPDGKVGKNTLSKLDDLLPLPGAPLPPLPTSDNEDMDELAKQAVLRVLTGQFMTRIDFVYCGQEVNWGWFWTVKRNVENDIIGVRYDPIVADFGLAVYVPEDTAASAPNHIVMPHTKLITWKQRSVLVHESVHASQDLRGIPLTPALSEGAAHVAQNLYHRLATGNRVTDTNALADAVHREADRFALRILSGESSFTAAETTDLDRAIAAVPMYQRTSVGYDGVPDAIL
;
A
#
# COMPACT_ATOMS: atom_id res chain seq x y z
N MET A 1 17.55 43.55 68.40
CA MET A 1 17.98 43.23 69.78
C MET A 1 17.44 41.85 70.14
N GLY A 2 18.34 40.88 70.41
CA GLY A 2 18.08 39.55 71.00
C GLY A 2 17.20 38.59 70.18
N HIS A 3 17.35 37.27 70.17
CA HIS A 3 18.15 36.33 70.94
C HIS A 3 18.16 34.98 70.19
N ALA A 4 19.22 34.21 70.37
CA ALA A 4 19.36 32.82 69.93
C ALA A 4 18.70 31.82 70.90
N LEU A 5 18.20 30.67 70.40
CA LEU A 5 18.01 29.35 71.07
C LEU A 5 17.82 28.30 69.95
N SER A 6 18.73 27.33 69.68
CA SER A 6 18.97 26.01 70.31
C SER A 6 17.81 25.00 70.25
N GLY A 7 18.04 23.78 69.73
CA GLY A 7 17.17 22.62 70.01
C GLY A 7 17.09 21.47 69.01
N GLU A 8 18.20 20.73 68.85
CA GLU A 8 18.35 19.25 68.75
C GLU A 8 17.13 18.30 68.56
N ARG A 9 17.26 17.34 67.59
CA ARG A 9 17.05 15.85 67.67
C ARG A 9 16.28 15.24 66.49
N GLY A 10 16.86 14.17 65.91
CA GLY A 10 16.16 13.26 65.00
C GLY A 10 17.08 12.23 64.33
N ARG A 11 17.36 11.14 65.04
CA ARG A 11 18.05 9.90 64.60
C ARG A 11 17.56 9.41 63.23
N VAL A 12 18.48 9.05 62.34
CA VAL A 12 18.20 8.22 61.15
C VAL A 12 18.92 6.89 61.34
N ASP A 13 18.15 5.80 61.34
CA ASP A 13 18.62 4.43 61.50
C ASP A 13 19.29 3.92 60.22
N ASP A 14 20.50 3.40 60.38
CA ASP A 14 21.18 2.50 59.46
C ASP A 14 20.43 1.16 59.39
N ARG A 15 19.97 0.77 58.20
CA ARG A 15 19.76 -0.65 57.86
C ARG A 15 20.26 -0.93 56.45
N GLY A 16 21.41 -1.60 56.40
CA GLY A 16 21.94 -2.22 55.20
C GLY A 16 20.99 -3.28 54.65
N PHE A 17 20.82 -3.28 53.33
CA PHE A 17 20.20 -4.36 52.59
C PHE A 17 21.28 -5.15 51.85
N ALA A 18 21.35 -6.43 52.20
CA ALA A 18 22.26 -7.42 51.64
C ALA A 18 21.90 -7.75 50.17
N LEU A 19 22.93 -7.82 49.33
CA LEU A 19 22.87 -8.35 47.98
C LEU A 19 22.74 -9.88 48.02
N GLY A 20 21.52 -10.38 47.85
CA GLY A 20 21.25 -11.80 47.60
C GLY A 20 21.50 -12.15 46.13
N ARG A 21 22.56 -12.93 45.89
CA ARG A 21 22.80 -13.62 44.61
C ARG A 21 21.73 -14.70 44.42
N VAL A 22 20.89 -14.57 43.40
CA VAL A 22 19.99 -15.64 42.95
C VAL A 22 20.69 -16.38 41.80
N ALA A 23 21.02 -17.65 42.06
CA ALA A 23 21.45 -18.61 41.06
C ALA A 23 20.23 -19.07 40.25
N PHE A 24 20.26 -18.91 38.92
CA PHE A 24 19.30 -19.55 38.04
C PHE A 24 19.80 -20.94 37.65
N ALA A 25 18.99 -21.93 38.01
CA ALA A 25 19.16 -23.32 37.64
C ALA A 25 18.86 -23.51 36.14
N ALA A 26 19.76 -24.20 35.45
CA ALA A 26 19.60 -24.63 34.08
C ALA A 26 18.56 -25.77 34.01
N ALA A 27 17.38 -25.47 33.48
CA ALA A 27 16.42 -26.49 33.07
C ALA A 27 16.71 -26.89 31.62
N GLY A 28 17.08 -28.15 31.43
CA GLY A 28 17.38 -28.75 30.14
C GLY A 28 16.15 -28.83 29.24
N VAL A 29 16.26 -28.24 28.05
CA VAL A 29 15.36 -28.50 26.93
C VAL A 29 16.08 -29.43 25.97
N THR A 30 15.44 -30.57 25.73
CA THR A 30 15.86 -31.63 24.82
C THR A 30 15.87 -31.13 23.37
N LYS A 31 17.04 -31.22 22.72
CA LYS A 31 17.19 -31.02 21.27
C LYS A 31 16.48 -32.15 20.52
N PRO A 32 15.66 -31.89 19.49
CA PRO A 32 15.34 -32.93 18.52
C PRO A 32 16.55 -33.18 17.61
N ALA A 33 16.74 -34.45 17.33
CA ALA A 33 17.86 -35.01 16.60
C ALA A 33 17.73 -34.84 15.07
N ARG A 34 18.90 -34.77 14.43
CA ARG A 34 19.22 -35.25 13.08
C ARG A 34 18.42 -34.67 11.89
N LEU A 35 19.12 -33.83 11.12
CA LEU A 35 19.18 -34.00 9.66
C LEU A 35 20.65 -34.00 9.22
N ARG A 36 21.17 -35.20 8.92
CA ARG A 36 22.44 -35.40 8.21
C ARG A 36 22.12 -35.66 6.73
N ARG A 37 22.74 -34.84 5.88
CA ARG A 37 23.14 -35.04 4.47
C ARG A 37 22.06 -35.31 3.41
N LEU A 38 22.09 -34.44 2.40
CA LEU A 38 22.34 -34.86 1.02
C LEU A 38 23.10 -33.74 0.28
N ARG A 39 24.44 -33.75 0.43
CA ARG A 39 25.35 -33.11 -0.51
C ARG A 39 25.50 -34.10 -1.66
N ARG A 40 24.76 -33.92 -2.77
CA ARG A 40 25.07 -34.60 -4.03
C ARG A 40 26.05 -33.73 -4.80
N GLN A 41 27.27 -34.25 -4.82
CA GLN A 41 28.28 -34.11 -5.84
C GLN A 41 27.61 -34.18 -7.23
N ILE A 42 27.68 -33.10 -8.01
CA ILE A 42 27.46 -33.16 -9.45
C ILE A 42 28.84 -33.14 -10.07
N ASP A 43 29.26 -34.32 -10.49
CA ASP A 43 30.36 -34.49 -11.42
C ASP A 43 30.00 -33.83 -12.76
N HIS A 44 30.97 -33.14 -13.34
CA HIS A 44 30.95 -32.73 -14.74
C HIS A 44 30.79 -33.95 -15.65
N PRO A 45 29.99 -33.84 -16.71
CA PRO A 45 30.35 -34.46 -17.97
C PRO A 45 30.68 -33.38 -19.00
N SER A 46 31.89 -33.54 -19.52
CA SER A 46 32.45 -32.97 -20.73
C SER A 46 31.52 -33.15 -21.93
N SER A 47 31.74 -32.30 -22.94
CA SER A 47 31.34 -32.44 -24.36
C SER A 47 29.89 -32.15 -24.73
N PHE A 48 29.64 -30.90 -25.14
CA PHE A 48 28.73 -30.62 -26.24
C PHE A 48 29.43 -29.70 -27.24
N SER A 49 29.71 -30.27 -28.41
CA SER A 49 30.37 -29.62 -29.54
C SER A 49 29.43 -28.64 -30.23
N PHE A 50 29.85 -27.40 -30.37
CA PHE A 50 29.29 -26.43 -31.33
C PHE A 50 29.99 -26.59 -32.68
N PRO A 51 29.28 -26.72 -33.81
CA PRO A 51 29.81 -26.29 -35.09
C PRO A 51 29.39 -24.85 -35.33
N GLY A 52 30.36 -23.94 -35.20
CA GLY A 52 30.24 -22.58 -35.73
C GLY A 52 30.22 -22.61 -37.25
N ARG A 53 29.37 -21.77 -37.86
CA ARG A 53 29.60 -21.21 -39.19
C ARG A 53 29.22 -19.74 -39.21
N PHE A 54 30.24 -18.95 -39.54
CA PHE A 54 30.22 -17.63 -40.15
C PHE A 54 28.99 -17.34 -41.01
N TRP A 55 28.44 -16.12 -40.93
CA TRP A 55 28.12 -15.30 -42.11
C TRP A 55 28.08 -13.80 -41.74
N LEU A 56 29.01 -13.05 -42.34
CA LEU A 56 28.94 -11.60 -42.54
C LEU A 56 27.95 -11.33 -43.69
N HIS A 57 26.95 -10.46 -43.50
CA HIS A 57 26.62 -9.52 -44.57
C HIS A 57 25.81 -8.30 -44.12
N ARG A 58 26.28 -7.13 -44.59
CA ARG A 58 25.55 -5.86 -44.67
C ARG A 58 24.28 -6.05 -45.51
N SER A 59 23.22 -5.30 -45.20
CA SER A 59 22.56 -4.43 -46.19
C SER A 59 21.62 -3.43 -45.50
N ARG A 60 21.75 -2.17 -45.92
CA ARG A 60 20.81 -1.06 -45.74
C ARG A 60 19.67 -1.17 -46.76
N VAL A 61 18.67 -0.28 -46.60
CA VAL A 61 17.47 -0.01 -47.43
C VAL A 61 16.32 -0.95 -47.05
N GLY A 62 15.18 -0.54 -46.51
CA GLY A 62 14.49 0.75 -46.47
C GLY A 62 13.16 0.59 -47.21
N LEU A 63 12.02 0.50 -46.51
CA LEU A 63 10.74 1.09 -46.92
C LEU A 63 9.66 0.94 -45.85
N ARG A 64 8.68 1.84 -45.97
CA ARG A 64 7.64 2.25 -45.04
C ARG A 64 6.45 1.27 -44.95
N ALA A 65 5.67 1.53 -43.89
CA ALA A 65 4.21 1.42 -43.79
C ALA A 65 3.58 0.02 -43.64
N ASN A 66 3.03 -0.24 -42.45
CA ASN A 66 1.63 -0.65 -42.36
C ASN A 66 1.03 -0.27 -41.00
N LEU A 67 0.20 0.76 -41.04
CA LEU A 67 -0.68 1.21 -39.96
C LEU A 67 -2.10 1.09 -40.53
N ARG A 68 -3.01 0.59 -39.69
CA ARG A 68 -4.49 0.50 -39.85
C ARG A 68 -5.04 -0.78 -40.47
N ARG A 69 -5.77 -1.54 -39.63
CA ARG A 69 -7.20 -1.83 -39.79
C ARG A 69 -7.69 -2.67 -38.59
N ASN A 70 -8.52 -2.07 -37.73
CA ASN A 70 -9.75 -2.67 -37.21
C ASN A 70 -10.43 -1.72 -36.22
N CYS A 71 -11.26 -0.83 -36.75
CA CYS A 71 -12.33 -0.11 -36.04
C CYS A 71 -13.30 0.37 -37.13
N ARG A 72 -14.56 -0.10 -37.06
CA ARG A 72 -15.80 0.29 -37.77
C ARG A 72 -16.68 -0.99 -37.78
N ASN A 73 -17.96 -1.05 -37.43
CA ASN A 73 -19.01 -0.08 -37.12
C ASN A 73 -20.09 -0.84 -36.32
N PHE A 74 -20.69 -0.23 -35.31
CA PHE A 74 -21.99 -0.66 -34.79
C PHE A 74 -22.87 0.58 -34.63
N VAL A 75 -23.90 0.68 -35.47
CA VAL A 75 -24.98 1.69 -35.38
C VAL A 75 -26.30 0.90 -35.46
N PRO A 76 -27.30 1.21 -34.62
CA PRO A 76 -28.49 0.38 -34.44
C PRO A 76 -29.55 0.65 -35.51
N ARG A 77 -30.29 -0.40 -35.89
CA ARG A 77 -31.47 -0.30 -36.76
C ARG A 77 -32.70 0.11 -35.96
N ALA A 78 -33.25 1.26 -36.29
CA ALA A 78 -34.65 1.60 -36.06
C ALA A 78 -35.55 0.78 -36.99
N ARG A 79 -36.68 0.31 -36.48
CA ARG A 79 -37.81 -0.17 -37.29
C ARG A 79 -39.12 0.27 -36.62
N ASP A 80 -39.67 1.34 -37.17
CA ASP A 80 -41.11 1.59 -37.15
C ASP A 80 -41.78 0.68 -38.18
N ASN A 81 -42.95 0.13 -37.83
CA ASN A 81 -44.03 -0.13 -38.78
C ASN A 81 -45.37 -0.28 -38.03
N ARG A 82 -46.19 0.78 -38.14
CA ARG A 82 -47.66 0.77 -38.27
C ARG A 82 -48.05 -0.05 -39.52
N LEU A 83 -49.19 -0.70 -39.75
CA LEU A 83 -50.58 -0.79 -39.24
C LEU A 83 -51.21 -2.05 -39.88
N SER A 84 -52.16 -2.73 -39.21
CA SER A 84 -53.54 -2.99 -39.71
C SER A 84 -54.25 -4.15 -38.98
N GLU A 85 -55.34 -3.76 -38.31
CA GLU A 85 -56.64 -4.42 -38.09
C GLU A 85 -56.85 -5.92 -38.38
N ALA A 86 -57.43 -6.63 -37.40
CA ALA A 86 -58.71 -7.33 -37.56
C ALA A 86 -59.30 -7.75 -36.20
N ALA A 87 -60.59 -7.48 -36.04
CA ALA A 87 -61.39 -7.69 -34.83
C ALA A 87 -61.76 -9.15 -34.54
N LYS A 88 -61.97 -9.46 -33.25
CA LYS A 88 -63.10 -10.27 -32.75
C LYS A 88 -63.13 -10.20 -31.22
N GLY A 89 -64.23 -9.68 -30.69
CA GLY A 89 -64.43 -9.50 -29.26
C GLY A 89 -64.74 -10.80 -28.52
N HIS A 90 -64.54 -10.78 -27.22
CA HIS A 90 -65.38 -11.47 -26.24
C HIS A 90 -65.32 -10.71 -24.91
N SER A 91 -66.50 -10.62 -24.31
CA SER A 91 -66.89 -9.83 -23.16
C SER A 91 -66.71 -10.61 -21.85
N LEU A 92 -66.69 -9.86 -20.74
CA LEU A 92 -66.98 -10.22 -19.34
C LEU A 92 -65.79 -10.38 -18.39
N GLY A 93 -65.79 -9.50 -17.36
CA GLY A 93 -65.23 -9.81 -16.05
C GLY A 93 -64.36 -8.71 -15.43
N GLU A 94 -64.95 -7.60 -14.99
CA GLU A 94 -64.32 -6.76 -13.96
C GLU A 94 -64.22 -7.55 -12.64
N PRO A 95 -63.14 -7.33 -11.87
CA PRO A 95 -63.40 -6.82 -10.53
C PRO A 95 -62.57 -5.58 -10.22
N SER A 96 -63.32 -4.54 -9.86
CA SER A 96 -62.94 -3.39 -9.05
C SER A 96 -61.97 -3.77 -7.92
N GLY A 97 -60.79 -3.16 -7.97
CA GLY A 97 -59.74 -3.28 -6.97
C GLY A 97 -58.84 -2.06 -7.07
N SER A 98 -59.40 -0.89 -6.76
CA SER A 98 -58.69 0.39 -6.65
C SER A 98 -57.68 0.34 -5.50
N ALA A 99 -56.50 -0.22 -5.76
CA ALA A 99 -55.31 0.03 -4.97
C ALA A 99 -54.76 1.42 -5.34
N PRO A 100 -54.46 2.30 -4.38
CA PRO A 100 -53.91 3.59 -4.70
C PRO A 100 -52.54 3.38 -5.36
N LEU A 101 -52.39 3.94 -6.55
CA LEU A 101 -51.11 4.21 -7.19
C LEU A 101 -50.26 5.01 -6.19
N ARG A 102 -49.49 4.28 -5.36
CA ARG A 102 -48.36 4.83 -4.63
C ARG A 102 -47.46 5.41 -5.71
N ALA A 103 -47.56 6.72 -5.89
CA ALA A 103 -46.62 7.51 -6.66
C ALA A 103 -45.22 7.08 -6.21
N ARG A 104 -44.57 6.29 -7.07
CA ARG A 104 -43.16 5.98 -6.98
C ARG A 104 -42.43 7.29 -7.27
N ASN A 105 -42.40 8.17 -6.27
CA ASN A 105 -41.32 9.12 -6.10
C ASN A 105 -40.09 8.28 -5.72
N THR A 106 -39.60 7.51 -6.68
CA THR A 106 -38.25 6.96 -6.65
C THR A 106 -37.35 8.17 -6.84
N ALA A 107 -37.14 8.94 -5.77
CA ALA A 107 -36.02 9.85 -5.69
C ALA A 107 -34.81 9.04 -6.17
N MET A 108 -34.23 9.40 -7.32
CA MET A 108 -33.21 8.57 -7.96
C MET A 108 -32.12 8.30 -6.93
N ALA A 109 -32.03 7.04 -6.51
CA ALA A 109 -31.06 6.58 -5.54
C ALA A 109 -29.69 6.99 -6.07
N LEU A 110 -28.87 7.61 -5.22
CA LEU A 110 -27.51 7.97 -5.62
C LEU A 110 -26.77 6.66 -5.90
N ALA A 111 -26.47 6.39 -7.16
CA ALA A 111 -25.62 5.27 -7.53
C ALA A 111 -24.16 5.65 -7.26
N LEU A 112 -23.60 5.10 -6.18
CA LEU A 112 -22.17 5.22 -5.89
C LEU A 112 -21.38 4.55 -7.01
N ARG A 113 -20.22 5.10 -7.36
CA ARG A 113 -19.40 4.66 -8.50
C ARG A 113 -18.06 4.08 -8.07
N SER A 114 -17.52 4.57 -6.96
CA SER A 114 -16.27 4.09 -6.41
C SER A 114 -16.40 2.62 -6.01
N PRO A 115 -15.48 1.74 -6.47
CA PRO A 115 -15.41 0.37 -5.99
C PRO A 115 -15.32 0.31 -4.46
N ARG A 116 -14.71 1.31 -3.82
CA ARG A 116 -14.59 1.38 -2.35
C ARG A 116 -15.93 1.30 -1.62
N PHE A 117 -16.98 1.90 -2.17
CA PHE A 117 -18.31 1.96 -1.53
C PHE A 117 -19.34 1.05 -2.20
N THR A 118 -18.96 0.35 -3.27
CA THR A 118 -19.86 -0.50 -4.07
C THR A 118 -19.47 -1.98 -4.04
N THR A 119 -18.32 -2.34 -3.47
CA THR A 119 -17.93 -3.74 -3.31
C THR A 119 -18.53 -4.39 -2.07
N ALA A 120 -18.86 -5.67 -2.19
CA ALA A 120 -19.26 -6.49 -1.05
C ALA A 120 -18.12 -6.58 0.00
N PRO A 121 -18.45 -6.73 1.30
CA PRO A 121 -19.80 -6.94 1.84
C PRO A 121 -20.56 -5.66 2.23
N THR A 122 -19.95 -4.48 2.14
CA THR A 122 -20.49 -3.22 2.72
C THR A 122 -21.32 -2.38 1.75
N ALA A 123 -21.34 -2.75 0.46
CA ALA A 123 -22.07 -2.04 -0.59
C ALA A 123 -23.51 -1.66 -0.21
N ALA A 124 -24.27 -2.60 0.37
CA ALA A 124 -25.65 -2.37 0.77
C ALA A 124 -25.78 -1.29 1.86
N ARG A 125 -24.86 -1.29 2.84
CA ARG A 125 -24.87 -0.30 3.93
C ARG A 125 -24.52 1.09 3.42
N PHE A 126 -23.56 1.22 2.53
CA PHE A 126 -23.23 2.49 1.89
C PHE A 126 -24.36 2.99 1.00
N GLN A 127 -25.02 2.10 0.23
CA GLN A 127 -26.17 2.46 -0.57
C GLN A 127 -27.35 2.97 0.27
N GLN A 128 -27.60 2.34 1.42
CA GLN A 128 -28.58 2.82 2.41
C GLN A 128 -28.24 4.23 2.90
N ALA A 129 -26.99 4.49 3.28
CA ALA A 129 -26.56 5.81 3.74
C ALA A 129 -26.61 6.87 2.62
N ALA A 130 -26.29 6.48 1.39
CA ALA A 130 -26.42 7.34 0.19
C ALA A 130 -27.88 7.72 -0.10
N ASN A 131 -28.84 6.89 0.34
CA ASN A 131 -30.26 7.16 0.29
C ASN A 131 -30.81 7.81 1.59
N ASN A 132 -29.95 8.10 2.56
CA ASN A 132 -30.31 8.55 3.92
C ASN A 132 -31.23 7.58 4.70
N THR A 133 -31.12 6.27 4.46
CA THR A 133 -32.01 5.23 5.03
C THR A 133 -31.27 4.06 5.69
N PRO A 134 -30.71 4.20 6.91
CA PRO A 134 -30.33 5.43 7.59
C PRO A 134 -28.89 5.87 7.23
N THR A 135 -28.54 7.12 7.51
CA THR A 135 -27.16 7.62 7.44
C THR A 135 -26.22 6.84 8.35
N ILE A 136 -24.92 6.73 8.01
CA ILE A 136 -23.89 6.24 8.94
C ILE A 136 -23.56 7.36 9.93
N LYS A 137 -23.49 7.05 11.23
CA LYS A 137 -23.26 8.03 12.31
C LYS A 137 -22.59 7.37 13.52
N LYS A 138 -22.25 8.18 14.53
CA LYS A 138 -21.72 7.70 15.81
C LYS A 138 -22.55 6.54 16.38
N GLY A 139 -21.87 5.45 16.73
CA GLY A 139 -22.50 4.21 17.22
C GLY A 139 -23.00 3.23 16.13
N GLU A 140 -22.61 3.45 14.86
CA GLU A 140 -22.84 2.52 13.75
C GLU A 140 -22.45 1.06 14.12
N LYS A 141 -23.24 0.10 13.66
CA LYS A 141 -23.07 -1.32 13.98
C LYS A 141 -22.29 -2.09 12.91
N ASP A 142 -22.39 -1.65 11.65
CA ASP A 142 -21.58 -2.22 10.58
C ASP A 142 -20.13 -1.72 10.70
N LYS A 143 -19.34 -2.44 11.50
CA LYS A 143 -17.93 -2.11 11.73
C LYS A 143 -17.14 -2.07 10.43
N GLN A 144 -17.40 -2.96 9.46
CA GLN A 144 -16.65 -2.98 8.20
C GLN A 144 -16.95 -1.74 7.36
N ALA A 145 -18.20 -1.28 7.31
CA ALA A 145 -18.54 -0.02 6.65
C ALA A 145 -17.84 1.17 7.32
N VAL A 146 -17.78 1.19 8.67
CA VAL A 146 -17.05 2.23 9.40
C VAL A 146 -15.55 2.18 9.11
N ARG A 147 -14.93 1.00 9.04
CA ARG A 147 -13.50 0.87 8.70
C ARG A 147 -13.19 1.45 7.33
N ILE A 148 -14.02 1.14 6.33
CA ILE A 148 -13.88 1.68 4.97
C ILE A 148 -14.06 3.19 4.96
N LEU A 149 -15.02 3.72 5.73
CA LEU A 149 -15.24 5.16 5.88
C LEU A 149 -14.03 5.85 6.54
N GLN A 150 -13.52 5.31 7.64
CA GLN A 150 -12.34 5.81 8.33
C GLN A 150 -11.13 5.80 7.39
N GLN A 151 -10.91 4.73 6.62
CA GLN A 151 -9.86 4.69 5.61
C GLN A 151 -10.06 5.75 4.52
N ALA A 152 -11.29 5.98 4.06
CA ALA A 152 -11.60 7.04 3.10
C ALA A 152 -11.25 8.43 3.64
N LEU A 153 -11.50 8.69 4.93
CA LEU A 153 -11.12 9.94 5.59
C LEU A 153 -9.60 10.09 5.68
N ILE A 154 -8.88 9.03 6.09
CA ILE A 154 -7.41 9.01 6.16
C ILE A 154 -6.81 9.31 4.77
N ASP A 155 -7.31 8.66 3.72
CA ASP A 155 -6.82 8.85 2.35
C ASP A 155 -7.06 10.27 1.83
N LEU A 156 -8.05 10.98 2.38
CA LEU A 156 -8.34 12.39 2.09
C LEU A 156 -7.66 13.36 3.08
N HIS A 157 -6.68 12.87 3.84
CA HIS A 157 -5.87 13.62 4.80
C HIS A 157 -6.66 14.13 6.02
N PHE A 158 -7.66 13.39 6.47
CA PHE A 158 -8.32 13.58 7.76
C PHE A 158 -7.79 12.52 8.73
N PRO A 159 -6.79 12.85 9.56
CA PRO A 159 -6.09 11.88 10.39
C PRO A 159 -7.02 11.31 11.48
N LEU A 160 -6.83 10.03 11.79
CA LEU A 160 -7.57 9.28 12.81
C LEU A 160 -6.61 8.53 13.75
N PRO A 161 -5.67 9.22 14.42
CA PRO A 161 -4.61 8.57 15.18
C PRO A 161 -5.13 7.68 16.32
N ILE A 162 -6.27 8.00 16.95
CA ILE A 162 -6.84 7.17 18.02
C ILE A 162 -7.46 5.90 17.43
N SER A 163 -8.26 6.04 16.37
CA SER A 163 -8.94 4.93 15.70
C SER A 163 -8.01 4.02 14.90
N THR A 164 -6.75 4.41 14.69
CA THR A 164 -5.71 3.52 14.14
C THR A 164 -4.73 3.02 15.20
N LYS A 165 -4.61 3.67 16.37
CA LYS A 165 -3.56 3.37 17.38
C LYS A 165 -3.46 1.91 17.77
N LYS A 166 -4.59 1.29 18.12
CA LYS A 166 -4.59 -0.09 18.67
C LYS A 166 -4.13 -1.11 17.63
N TYR A 167 -4.53 -0.89 16.39
CA TYR A 167 -4.45 -1.92 15.36
C TYR A 167 -3.54 -1.54 14.21
N ASP A 168 -2.91 -0.37 14.20
CA ASP A 168 -2.26 0.23 13.01
C ASP A 168 -3.21 0.25 11.79
N SER A 169 -4.52 0.30 12.03
CA SER A 169 -5.57 0.22 11.02
C SER A 169 -6.89 0.70 11.59
N PRO A 170 -7.79 1.25 10.75
CA PRO A 170 -9.12 1.66 11.21
C PRO A 170 -9.82 0.58 12.03
N ASP A 171 -10.25 0.95 13.24
CA ASP A 171 -10.88 0.06 14.23
C ASP A 171 -12.33 -0.32 13.91
N GLY A 172 -13.01 0.44 13.04
CA GLY A 172 -14.41 0.23 12.71
C GLY A 172 -15.39 0.75 13.75
N ASP A 173 -14.90 1.51 14.73
CA ASP A 173 -15.73 2.11 15.76
C ASP A 173 -16.00 3.57 15.41
N PHE A 174 -17.26 3.89 15.11
CA PHE A 174 -17.67 5.26 14.83
C PHE A 174 -17.82 6.00 16.16
N GLY A 175 -16.68 6.39 16.76
CA GLY A 175 -16.57 7.14 18.00
C GLY A 175 -16.54 8.66 17.80
N ASN A 176 -15.98 9.37 18.80
CA ASN A 176 -15.82 10.82 18.76
C ASN A 176 -14.85 11.26 17.66
N GLU A 177 -13.69 10.61 17.55
CA GLU A 177 -12.67 10.98 16.56
C GLU A 177 -13.20 10.85 15.12
N THR A 178 -13.83 9.72 14.80
CA THR A 178 -14.48 9.52 13.49
C THR A 178 -15.56 10.58 13.23
N HIS A 179 -16.36 10.95 14.24
CA HIS A 179 -17.37 12.01 14.12
C HIS A 179 -16.76 13.38 13.82
N ASP A 180 -15.70 13.75 14.54
CA ASP A 180 -15.01 15.02 14.34
C ASP A 180 -14.28 15.08 12.99
N ALA A 181 -13.71 13.96 12.52
CA ALA A 181 -13.12 13.84 11.20
C ALA A 181 -14.17 13.99 10.08
N VAL A 182 -15.36 13.39 10.24
CA VAL A 182 -16.48 13.62 9.29
C VAL A 182 -16.90 15.08 9.31
N ARG A 183 -16.99 15.73 10.48
CA ARG A 183 -17.29 17.17 10.55
C ARG A 183 -16.22 18.02 9.89
N ALA A 184 -14.95 17.68 10.04
CA ALA A 184 -13.85 18.36 9.37
C ALA A 184 -13.94 18.21 7.85
N PHE A 185 -14.24 17.01 7.36
CA PHE A 185 -14.51 16.75 5.96
C PHE A 185 -15.68 17.60 5.45
N GLN A 186 -16.80 17.62 6.18
CA GLN A 186 -17.96 18.40 5.81
C GLN A 186 -17.67 19.90 5.75
N ARG A 187 -16.97 20.47 6.75
CA ARG A 187 -16.55 21.88 6.74
C ARG A 187 -15.73 22.24 5.51
N LYS A 188 -14.85 21.33 5.08
CA LYS A 188 -13.97 21.56 3.93
C LYS A 188 -14.73 21.57 2.60
N TYR A 189 -15.70 20.68 2.43
CA TYR A 189 -16.33 20.45 1.12
C TYR A 189 -17.75 20.98 0.97
N PHE A 190 -18.41 21.37 2.06
CA PHE A 190 -19.75 21.98 2.06
C PHE A 190 -19.73 23.32 2.82
N PRO A 191 -18.99 24.32 2.32
CA PRO A 191 -18.97 25.64 2.96
C PRO A 191 -20.38 26.22 2.98
N GLY A 192 -20.89 26.53 4.19
CA GLY A 192 -22.25 27.05 4.40
C GLY A 192 -23.26 26.02 4.94
N GLU A 193 -22.91 24.74 5.00
CA GLU A 193 -23.70 23.73 5.71
C GLU A 193 -23.20 23.53 7.14
N THR A 194 -24.11 23.27 8.08
CA THR A 194 -23.73 22.93 9.46
C THR A 194 -23.15 21.51 9.49
N PRO A 195 -21.88 21.31 9.87
CA PRO A 195 -21.25 19.98 9.90
C PRO A 195 -21.83 19.15 11.04
N ASP A 196 -22.75 18.25 10.72
CA ASP A 196 -23.48 17.40 11.67
C ASP A 196 -22.74 16.10 12.04
N GLY A 197 -21.68 15.77 11.31
CA GLY A 197 -20.87 14.56 11.50
C GLY A 197 -21.59 13.27 11.09
N LYS A 198 -22.65 13.35 10.29
CA LYS A 198 -23.35 12.20 9.73
C LYS A 198 -22.94 11.98 8.28
N VAL A 199 -22.78 10.72 7.93
CA VAL A 199 -22.41 10.28 6.59
C VAL A 199 -23.69 9.84 5.89
N GLY A 200 -24.35 10.82 5.26
CA GLY A 200 -25.53 10.65 4.41
C GLY A 200 -25.23 10.89 2.93
N LYS A 201 -26.28 11.17 2.15
CA LYS A 201 -26.23 11.35 0.69
C LYS A 201 -25.11 12.28 0.22
N ASN A 202 -25.09 13.53 0.71
CA ASN A 202 -24.13 14.54 0.24
C ASN A 202 -22.70 14.15 0.61
N THR A 203 -22.48 13.76 1.87
CA THR A 203 -21.17 13.30 2.36
C THR A 203 -20.64 12.12 1.54
N LEU A 204 -21.47 11.10 1.29
CA LEU A 204 -21.05 9.93 0.51
C LEU A 204 -20.84 10.25 -0.96
N SER A 205 -21.70 11.06 -1.59
CA SER A 205 -21.50 11.50 -2.97
C SER A 205 -20.14 12.18 -3.12
N LYS A 206 -19.77 13.04 -2.17
CA LYS A 206 -18.50 13.75 -2.22
C LYS A 206 -17.31 12.83 -1.98
N LEU A 207 -17.42 11.87 -1.05
CA LEU A 207 -16.39 10.84 -0.86
C LEU A 207 -16.22 9.98 -2.11
N ASP A 208 -17.32 9.57 -2.75
CA ASP A 208 -17.34 8.79 -3.99
C ASP A 208 -16.65 9.51 -5.14
N ASP A 209 -16.94 10.80 -5.31
CA ASP A 209 -16.33 11.64 -6.34
C ASP A 209 -14.82 11.85 -6.13
N LEU A 210 -14.39 12.00 -4.87
CA LEU A 210 -12.98 12.23 -4.54
C LEU A 210 -12.14 10.95 -4.53
N LEU A 211 -12.78 9.78 -4.40
CA LEU A 211 -12.11 8.48 -4.30
C LEU A 211 -12.62 7.53 -5.39
N PRO A 212 -12.45 7.83 -6.69
CA PRO A 212 -13.00 7.02 -7.78
C PRO A 212 -12.34 5.63 -7.90
N LEU A 213 -11.15 5.47 -7.31
CA LEU A 213 -10.36 4.24 -7.36
C LEU A 213 -10.70 3.30 -6.20
N PRO A 214 -10.50 1.98 -6.36
CA PRO A 214 -10.66 1.03 -5.28
C PRO A 214 -9.81 1.42 -4.08
N GLY A 215 -10.38 1.27 -2.89
CA GLY A 215 -9.59 1.30 -1.67
C GLY A 215 -8.59 0.16 -1.64
N ALA A 216 -7.43 0.47 -1.10
CA ALA A 216 -6.61 -0.48 -0.39
C ALA A 216 -7.45 -1.53 0.36
N PRO A 217 -7.30 -2.85 0.09
CA PRO A 217 -7.92 -3.87 0.93
C PRO A 217 -7.45 -3.66 2.37
N LEU A 218 -8.40 -3.53 3.29
CA LEU A 218 -8.09 -3.37 4.69
C LEU A 218 -7.70 -4.73 5.26
N PRO A 219 -6.61 -4.81 6.04
CA PRO A 219 -6.27 -6.03 6.77
C PRO A 219 -7.42 -6.43 7.69
N PRO A 220 -7.61 -7.73 7.98
CA PRO A 220 -8.51 -8.13 9.06
C PRO A 220 -8.07 -7.46 10.38
N LEU A 221 -9.04 -7.21 11.26
CA LEU A 221 -8.70 -6.78 12.62
C LEU A 221 -8.20 -8.00 13.40
N PRO A 222 -7.24 -7.79 14.31
CA PRO A 222 -6.78 -8.80 15.23
C PRO A 222 -7.94 -9.44 15.98
N THR A 223 -7.93 -10.76 16.08
CA THR A 223 -8.92 -11.50 16.88
C THR A 223 -8.42 -11.84 18.27
N SER A 224 -7.12 -11.67 18.53
CA SER A 224 -6.51 -11.90 19.84
C SER A 224 -5.44 -10.85 20.15
N ASP A 225 -5.16 -10.64 21.43
CA ASP A 225 -4.14 -9.66 21.88
C ASP A 225 -2.69 -10.22 21.77
N ASN A 226 -2.50 -11.48 21.37
CA ASN A 226 -1.18 -12.16 21.28
C ASN A 226 -0.76 -12.41 19.82
N GLU A 227 -1.08 -11.51 18.89
CA GLU A 227 -0.71 -11.69 17.49
C GLU A 227 0.79 -11.50 17.26
N ASP A 228 1.35 -12.40 16.45
CA ASP A 228 2.72 -12.31 15.98
C ASP A 228 2.84 -11.10 15.03
N MET A 229 3.58 -10.09 15.48
CA MET A 229 3.72 -8.81 14.77
C MET A 229 4.51 -8.97 13.46
N ASP A 230 5.46 -9.91 13.42
CA ASP A 230 6.24 -10.22 12.21
C ASP A 230 5.32 -10.86 11.17
N GLU A 231 4.46 -11.78 11.59
CA GLU A 231 3.46 -12.40 10.71
C GLU A 231 2.43 -11.37 10.20
N LEU A 232 1.97 -10.43 11.04
CA LEU A 232 1.10 -9.35 10.59
C LEU A 232 1.78 -8.44 9.56
N ALA A 233 3.03 -8.07 9.81
CA ALA A 233 3.86 -7.30 8.88
C ALA A 233 4.07 -8.07 7.55
N LYS A 234 4.38 -9.38 7.62
CA LYS A 234 4.49 -10.27 6.46
C LYS A 234 3.22 -10.27 5.64
N GLN A 235 2.06 -10.42 6.28
CA GLN A 235 0.78 -10.34 5.57
C GLN A 235 0.52 -8.97 4.96
N ALA A 236 0.99 -7.88 5.58
CA ALA A 236 0.90 -6.55 4.98
C ALA A 236 1.77 -6.42 3.73
N VAL A 237 2.98 -6.95 3.77
CA VAL A 237 3.87 -7.03 2.60
C VAL A 237 3.20 -7.79 1.46
N LEU A 238 2.70 -9.00 1.73
CA LEU A 238 2.04 -9.84 0.74
C LEU A 238 0.80 -9.18 0.13
N ARG A 239 0.00 -8.45 0.93
CA ARG A 239 -1.16 -7.70 0.41
C ARG A 239 -0.78 -6.59 -0.56
N VAL A 240 0.33 -5.88 -0.33
CA VAL A 240 0.81 -4.84 -1.26
C VAL A 240 1.34 -5.48 -2.54
N LEU A 241 2.16 -6.51 -2.42
CA LEU A 241 2.77 -7.21 -3.55
C LEU A 241 1.77 -7.99 -4.43
N THR A 242 0.58 -8.29 -3.90
CA THR A 242 -0.56 -8.85 -4.65
C THR A 242 -1.55 -7.80 -5.15
N GLY A 243 -1.31 -6.52 -4.83
CA GLY A 243 -2.20 -5.43 -5.20
C GLY A 243 -2.32 -5.23 -6.71
N GLN A 244 -3.51 -4.82 -7.15
CA GLN A 244 -3.83 -4.59 -8.58
C GLN A 244 -2.90 -3.61 -9.31
N PHE A 245 -2.18 -2.73 -8.59
CA PHE A 245 -1.28 -1.75 -9.20
C PHE A 245 0.09 -2.36 -9.54
N MET A 246 0.46 -3.47 -8.91
CA MET A 246 1.77 -4.12 -9.15
C MET A 246 1.93 -4.60 -10.58
N THR A 247 0.85 -5.06 -11.20
CA THR A 247 0.84 -5.52 -12.61
C THR A 247 1.01 -4.38 -13.62
N ARG A 248 0.99 -3.12 -13.17
CA ARG A 248 1.14 -1.92 -14.00
C ARG A 248 2.51 -1.25 -13.85
N ILE A 249 3.41 -1.85 -13.08
CA ILE A 249 4.80 -1.38 -12.96
C ILE A 249 5.63 -2.13 -14.00
N ASP A 250 6.01 -1.42 -15.07
CA ASP A 250 6.82 -1.93 -16.15
C ASP A 250 7.57 -0.77 -16.83
N PHE A 251 8.89 -0.72 -16.66
CA PHE A 251 9.76 0.28 -17.28
C PHE A 251 11.21 -0.19 -17.33
N VAL A 252 12.03 0.51 -18.10
CA VAL A 252 13.48 0.35 -18.20
C VAL A 252 14.14 1.65 -17.76
N TYR A 253 14.95 1.60 -16.71
CA TYR A 253 15.68 2.74 -16.17
C TYR A 253 17.18 2.52 -16.36
N CYS A 254 17.82 3.32 -17.21
CA CYS A 254 19.25 3.17 -17.55
C CYS A 254 19.64 1.77 -18.06
N GLY A 255 18.75 1.13 -18.83
CA GLY A 255 18.95 -0.24 -19.32
C GLY A 255 18.58 -1.35 -18.32
N GLN A 256 18.22 -1.01 -17.09
CA GLN A 256 17.69 -1.94 -16.10
C GLN A 256 16.17 -2.02 -16.22
N GLU A 257 15.66 -3.20 -16.56
CA GLU A 257 14.23 -3.49 -16.56
C GLU A 257 13.70 -3.58 -15.12
N VAL A 258 12.59 -2.91 -14.81
CA VAL A 258 11.81 -3.07 -13.57
C VAL A 258 10.38 -3.39 -13.98
N ASN A 259 9.97 -4.63 -13.75
CA ASN A 259 8.65 -5.11 -14.18
C ASN A 259 7.90 -5.84 -13.07
N TRP A 260 6.62 -6.11 -13.29
CA TRP A 260 5.75 -6.79 -12.33
C TRP A 260 6.30 -8.16 -11.84
N GLY A 261 7.08 -8.85 -12.68
CA GLY A 261 7.70 -10.14 -12.36
C GLY A 261 8.78 -10.05 -11.26
N TRP A 262 9.39 -8.88 -11.08
CA TRP A 262 10.32 -8.61 -9.98
C TRP A 262 9.61 -8.72 -8.64
N PHE A 263 8.48 -8.03 -8.51
CA PHE A 263 7.68 -8.02 -7.29
C PHE A 263 7.02 -9.37 -7.01
N TRP A 264 6.63 -10.10 -8.06
CA TRP A 264 6.18 -11.48 -7.90
C TRP A 264 7.28 -12.40 -7.35
N THR A 265 8.52 -12.20 -7.80
CA THR A 265 9.67 -12.93 -7.27
C THR A 265 9.88 -12.62 -5.79
N VAL A 266 9.88 -11.34 -5.41
CA VAL A 266 10.00 -10.94 -3.99
C VAL A 266 8.85 -11.53 -3.16
N LYS A 267 7.61 -11.43 -3.64
CA LYS A 267 6.43 -12.03 -3.00
C LYS A 267 6.64 -13.52 -2.72
N ARG A 268 7.07 -14.30 -3.72
CA ARG A 268 7.33 -15.74 -3.54
C ARG A 268 8.44 -16.01 -2.53
N ASN A 269 9.48 -15.19 -2.50
CA ASN A 269 10.57 -15.35 -1.53
C ASN A 269 10.11 -15.00 -0.11
N VAL A 270 9.23 -14.02 0.07
CA VAL A 270 8.56 -13.73 1.35
C VAL A 270 7.63 -14.88 1.76
N GLU A 271 6.83 -15.42 0.83
CA GLU A 271 5.93 -16.54 1.12
C GLU A 271 6.67 -17.80 1.59
N ASN A 272 7.89 -18.03 1.10
CA ASN A 272 8.72 -19.19 1.42
C ASN A 272 9.78 -18.90 2.49
N ASP A 273 9.71 -17.76 3.19
CA ASP A 273 10.65 -17.35 4.24
C ASP A 273 12.12 -17.30 3.78
N ILE A 274 12.35 -17.09 2.48
CA ILE A 274 13.68 -16.80 1.90
C ILE A 274 14.03 -15.34 2.14
N ILE A 275 13.03 -14.45 2.02
CA ILE A 275 13.10 -13.08 2.53
C ILE A 275 12.24 -13.02 3.78
N GLY A 276 12.87 -12.86 4.95
CA GLY A 276 12.16 -12.64 6.21
C GLY A 276 11.43 -11.30 6.22
N VAL A 277 10.38 -11.18 7.02
CA VAL A 277 9.75 -9.89 7.31
C VAL A 277 9.75 -9.70 8.81
N ARG A 278 10.37 -8.62 9.28
CA ARG A 278 10.49 -8.30 10.70
C ARG A 278 9.75 -7.00 10.99
N TYR A 279 8.93 -6.98 12.02
CA TYR A 279 8.37 -5.77 12.56
C TYR A 279 9.38 -5.13 13.51
N ASP A 280 9.70 -3.85 13.27
CA ASP A 280 10.53 -3.08 14.17
C ASP A 280 10.00 -1.64 14.29
N PRO A 281 9.36 -1.28 15.41
CA PRO A 281 8.79 0.05 15.59
C PRO A 281 9.86 1.14 15.74
N ILE A 282 11.12 0.81 16.04
CA ILE A 282 12.19 1.81 16.13
C ILE A 282 12.50 2.36 14.75
N VAL A 283 12.39 1.52 13.72
CA VAL A 283 12.52 1.96 12.32
C VAL A 283 11.40 2.94 11.93
N ALA A 284 10.29 3.00 12.70
CA ALA A 284 9.25 3.99 12.49
C ALA A 284 9.71 5.43 12.77
N ASP A 285 10.74 5.64 13.59
CA ASP A 285 11.34 6.97 13.80
C ASP A 285 12.03 7.48 12.53
N PHE A 286 12.47 6.57 11.65
CA PHE A 286 12.97 6.87 10.30
C PHE A 286 11.85 6.87 9.25
N GLY A 287 10.64 6.43 9.62
CA GLY A 287 9.42 6.52 8.84
C GLY A 287 9.34 5.63 7.60
N LEU A 288 10.26 4.67 7.45
CA LEU A 288 10.44 3.91 6.20
C LEU A 288 10.60 2.41 6.48
N ALA A 289 10.08 1.57 5.59
CA ALA A 289 10.51 0.18 5.53
C ALA A 289 11.97 0.13 5.03
N VAL A 290 12.70 -0.91 5.37
CA VAL A 290 14.10 -1.08 4.94
C VAL A 290 14.32 -2.51 4.52
N TYR A 291 14.82 -2.71 3.30
CA TYR A 291 15.38 -3.99 2.89
C TYR A 291 16.83 -4.11 3.37
N VAL A 292 17.12 -5.20 4.07
CA VAL A 292 18.45 -5.54 4.57
C VAL A 292 18.89 -6.84 3.87
N PRO A 293 19.92 -6.80 3.01
CA PRO A 293 20.47 -8.00 2.42
C PRO A 293 21.18 -8.84 3.48
N GLU A 294 21.40 -10.12 3.16
CA GLU A 294 22.06 -11.09 4.02
C GLU A 294 23.44 -10.58 4.41
N ASP A 295 23.62 -10.35 5.71
CA ASP A 295 24.93 -10.09 6.25
C ASP A 295 25.71 -11.40 6.28
N THR A 296 26.72 -11.47 5.41
CA THR A 296 27.64 -12.62 5.32
C THR A 296 28.31 -12.95 6.66
N ALA A 297 28.38 -12.01 7.62
CA ALA A 297 28.93 -12.23 8.96
C ALA A 297 27.92 -12.81 9.95
N ALA A 298 26.64 -12.44 9.87
CA ALA A 298 25.61 -12.82 10.85
C ALA A 298 24.78 -14.06 10.45
N SER A 299 24.90 -14.55 9.21
CA SER A 299 24.09 -15.68 8.68
C SER A 299 22.57 -15.45 8.77
N ALA A 300 22.14 -14.19 8.84
CA ALA A 300 20.72 -13.84 8.87
C ALA A 300 20.22 -13.74 7.42
N PRO A 301 19.11 -14.38 7.06
CA PRO A 301 18.57 -14.28 5.71
C PRO A 301 18.22 -12.83 5.37
N ASN A 302 18.20 -12.53 4.06
CA ASN A 302 17.60 -11.32 3.52
C ASN A 302 16.28 -11.01 4.24
N HIS A 303 16.05 -9.77 4.65
CA HIS A 303 14.80 -9.43 5.31
C HIS A 303 14.34 -8.01 5.00
N ILE A 304 13.03 -7.82 5.05
CA ILE A 304 12.39 -6.50 4.99
C ILE A 304 11.97 -6.14 6.42
N VAL A 305 12.56 -5.07 6.97
CA VAL A 305 12.17 -4.50 8.25
C VAL A 305 11.03 -3.51 8.03
N MET A 306 9.93 -3.72 8.74
CA MET A 306 8.70 -2.95 8.59
C MET A 306 8.42 -2.16 9.89
N PRO A 307 8.27 -0.82 9.80
CA PRO A 307 7.88 -0.01 10.96
C PRO A 307 6.39 -0.14 11.33
N HIS A 308 5.63 -0.80 10.46
CA HIS A 308 4.18 -0.92 10.53
C HIS A 308 3.80 -2.38 10.34
N THR A 309 2.97 -2.91 11.22
CA THR A 309 2.33 -4.21 10.97
C THR A 309 1.25 -4.10 9.91
N LYS A 310 0.81 -2.87 9.57
CA LYS A 310 -0.21 -2.64 8.55
C LYS A 310 0.13 -1.41 7.71
N LEU A 311 0.22 -1.62 6.40
CA LEU A 311 0.48 -0.54 5.44
C LEU A 311 -0.85 0.09 5.03
N ILE A 312 -1.31 1.06 5.82
CA ILE A 312 -2.63 1.68 5.66
C ILE A 312 -2.64 2.89 4.74
N THR A 313 -1.53 3.63 4.67
CA THR A 313 -1.42 4.79 3.77
C THR A 313 -0.80 4.38 2.44
N TRP A 314 -1.13 5.12 1.38
CA TRP A 314 -0.50 4.92 0.08
C TRP A 314 0.99 5.23 0.09
N LYS A 315 1.44 6.17 0.93
CA LYS A 315 2.87 6.45 1.14
C LYS A 315 3.59 5.22 1.69
N GLN A 316 3.12 4.63 2.79
CA GLN A 316 3.71 3.40 3.38
C GLN A 316 3.80 2.25 2.37
N ARG A 317 2.74 2.03 1.58
CA ARG A 317 2.72 0.99 0.55
C ARG A 317 3.71 1.26 -0.57
N SER A 318 3.82 2.51 -1.01
CA SER A 318 4.76 2.90 -2.05
C SER A 318 6.22 2.74 -1.59
N VAL A 319 6.51 2.99 -0.31
CA VAL A 319 7.83 2.73 0.29
C VAL A 319 8.13 1.23 0.28
N LEU A 320 7.18 0.36 0.59
CA LEU A 320 7.41 -1.08 0.43
C LEU A 320 7.74 -1.47 -1.01
N VAL A 321 7.12 -0.82 -2.01
CA VAL A 321 7.45 -1.05 -3.43
C VAL A 321 8.90 -0.62 -3.73
N HIS A 322 9.37 0.47 -3.13
CA HIS A 322 10.77 0.90 -3.16
C HIS A 322 11.69 -0.21 -2.65
N GLU A 323 11.47 -0.68 -1.41
CA GLU A 323 12.28 -1.74 -0.79
C GLU A 323 12.24 -3.06 -1.59
N SER A 324 11.11 -3.35 -2.22
CA SER A 324 10.97 -4.54 -3.06
C SER A 324 11.80 -4.46 -4.35
N VAL A 325 12.12 -3.25 -4.84
CA VAL A 325 13.06 -3.10 -5.96
C VAL A 325 14.46 -3.50 -5.51
N HIS A 326 14.93 -3.04 -4.35
CA HIS A 326 16.24 -3.46 -3.80
C HIS A 326 16.29 -4.96 -3.58
N ALA A 327 15.26 -5.54 -2.94
CA ALA A 327 15.17 -6.98 -2.72
C ALA A 327 15.24 -7.78 -4.03
N SER A 328 14.57 -7.31 -5.09
CA SER A 328 14.64 -7.99 -6.38
C SER A 328 15.99 -7.83 -7.08
N GLN A 329 16.70 -6.73 -6.88
CA GLN A 329 18.03 -6.52 -7.46
C GLN A 329 19.05 -7.46 -6.81
N ASP A 330 19.00 -7.58 -5.47
CA ASP A 330 19.83 -8.50 -4.70
C ASP A 330 19.62 -9.96 -5.10
N LEU A 331 18.36 -10.43 -5.13
CA LEU A 331 18.00 -11.78 -5.57
C LEU A 331 18.47 -12.14 -6.99
N ARG A 332 18.69 -11.12 -7.84
CA ARG A 332 19.18 -11.30 -9.21
C ARG A 332 20.70 -11.16 -9.33
N GLY A 333 21.39 -10.76 -8.26
CA GLY A 333 22.84 -10.53 -8.26
C GLY A 333 23.27 -9.48 -9.28
N ILE A 334 22.43 -8.48 -9.57
CA ILE A 334 22.76 -7.43 -10.54
C ILE A 334 23.62 -6.39 -9.82
N PRO A 335 24.90 -6.22 -10.18
CA PRO A 335 25.72 -5.17 -9.59
C PRO A 335 25.24 -3.81 -10.11
N LEU A 336 24.70 -2.99 -9.21
CA LEU A 336 24.22 -1.65 -9.53
C LEU A 336 24.96 -0.64 -8.68
N THR A 337 25.24 0.52 -9.25
CA THR A 337 25.66 1.66 -8.44
C THR A 337 24.50 2.08 -7.53
N PRO A 338 24.77 2.62 -6.32
CA PRO A 338 23.71 3.11 -5.44
C PRO A 338 22.71 4.05 -6.12
N ALA A 339 23.20 5.00 -6.94
CA ALA A 339 22.34 5.94 -7.66
C ALA A 339 21.35 5.25 -8.63
N LEU A 340 21.81 4.25 -9.39
CA LEU A 340 20.95 3.47 -10.29
C LEU A 340 19.90 2.65 -9.52
N SER A 341 20.33 2.00 -8.43
CA SER A 341 19.47 1.18 -7.58
C SER A 341 18.34 2.03 -6.97
N GLU A 342 18.71 3.14 -6.32
CA GLU A 342 17.79 4.11 -5.72
C GLU A 342 16.89 4.79 -6.75
N GLY A 343 17.45 5.19 -7.90
CA GLY A 343 16.70 5.83 -8.98
C GLY A 343 15.56 4.94 -9.48
N ALA A 344 15.87 3.68 -9.76
CA ALA A 344 14.86 2.69 -10.15
C ALA A 344 13.80 2.47 -9.06
N ALA A 345 14.21 2.40 -7.79
CA ALA A 345 13.31 2.21 -6.66
C ALA A 345 12.36 3.41 -6.45
N HIS A 346 12.86 4.65 -6.53
CA HIS A 346 12.06 5.87 -6.44
C HIS A 346 11.07 6.03 -7.59
N VAL A 347 11.45 5.65 -8.81
CA VAL A 347 10.54 5.65 -9.97
C VAL A 347 9.41 4.64 -9.74
N ALA A 348 9.72 3.41 -9.28
CA ALA A 348 8.69 2.41 -8.97
C ALA A 348 7.75 2.86 -7.83
N GLN A 349 8.30 3.45 -6.78
CA GLN A 349 7.55 4.05 -5.67
C GLN A 349 6.56 5.11 -6.16
N ASN A 350 7.03 6.09 -6.93
CA ASN A 350 6.19 7.18 -7.42
C ASN A 350 5.16 6.68 -8.44
N LEU A 351 5.53 5.74 -9.31
CA LEU A 351 4.59 5.11 -10.23
C LEU A 351 3.46 4.38 -9.49
N TYR A 352 3.79 3.56 -8.49
CA TYR A 352 2.78 2.89 -7.65
C TYR A 352 1.87 3.90 -6.96
N HIS A 353 2.44 4.95 -6.36
CA HIS A 353 1.67 5.98 -5.66
C HIS A 353 0.73 6.74 -6.61
N ARG A 354 1.21 7.08 -7.81
CA ARG A 354 0.43 7.76 -8.84
C ARG A 354 -0.70 6.90 -9.36
N LEU A 355 -0.45 5.62 -9.61
CA LEU A 355 -1.46 4.63 -9.99
C LEU A 355 -2.57 4.53 -8.94
N ALA A 356 -2.22 4.60 -7.66
CA ALA A 356 -3.15 4.47 -6.56
C ALA A 356 -3.94 5.73 -6.22
N THR A 357 -3.33 6.92 -6.36
CA THR A 357 -3.89 8.16 -5.83
C THR A 357 -4.15 9.23 -6.89
N GLY A 358 -3.59 9.09 -8.09
CA GLY A 358 -3.52 10.15 -9.09
C GLY A 358 -2.52 11.28 -8.78
N ASN A 359 -1.90 11.26 -7.59
CA ASN A 359 -1.04 12.31 -7.07
C ASN A 359 0.41 11.84 -6.87
N ARG A 360 1.33 12.81 -6.80
CA ARG A 360 2.74 12.61 -6.50
C ARG A 360 2.97 12.29 -5.02
N VAL A 361 4.03 11.53 -4.69
CA VAL A 361 4.51 11.41 -3.30
C VAL A 361 5.08 12.75 -2.83
N THR A 362 4.58 13.29 -1.72
CA THR A 362 5.12 14.52 -1.12
C THR A 362 5.88 14.23 0.16
N ASP A 363 6.97 14.97 0.38
CA ASP A 363 7.71 14.94 1.64
C ASP A 363 7.85 16.33 2.28
N THR A 364 7.92 16.37 3.60
CA THR A 364 8.19 17.59 4.36
C THR A 364 9.67 18.00 4.29
N ASN A 365 10.56 17.03 4.07
CA ASN A 365 11.96 17.30 3.81
C ASN A 365 12.13 17.74 2.35
N ALA A 366 12.66 18.95 2.15
CA ALA A 366 12.79 19.55 0.81
C ALA A 366 13.69 18.75 -0.15
N LEU A 367 14.71 18.05 0.36
CA LEU A 367 15.62 17.22 -0.44
C LEU A 367 14.94 15.91 -0.84
N ALA A 368 14.26 15.23 0.09
CA ALA A 368 13.46 14.05 -0.23
C ALA A 368 12.32 14.39 -1.21
N ASP A 369 11.66 15.53 -1.03
CA ASP A 369 10.62 15.99 -1.96
C ASP A 369 11.21 16.26 -3.35
N ALA A 370 12.46 16.74 -3.45
CA ALA A 370 13.13 16.91 -4.74
C ALA A 370 13.33 15.59 -5.48
N VAL A 371 13.75 14.52 -4.78
CA VAL A 371 13.84 13.17 -5.35
C VAL A 371 12.47 12.71 -5.86
N HIS A 372 11.42 12.87 -5.05
CA HIS A 372 10.07 12.49 -5.47
C HIS A 372 9.52 13.35 -6.62
N ARG A 373 9.88 14.64 -6.72
CA ARG A 373 9.53 15.48 -7.89
C ARG A 373 10.13 14.92 -9.17
N GLU A 374 11.41 14.58 -9.15
CA GLU A 374 12.09 14.05 -10.32
C GLU A 374 11.61 12.63 -10.68
N ALA A 375 11.43 11.76 -9.70
CA ALA A 375 10.89 10.41 -9.93
C ALA A 375 9.45 10.43 -10.49
N ASP A 376 8.61 11.37 -10.04
CA ASP A 376 7.24 11.53 -10.54
C ASP A 376 7.18 11.98 -12.01
N ARG A 377 8.19 12.73 -12.49
CA ARG A 377 8.32 13.07 -13.91
C ARG A 377 8.44 11.81 -14.77
N PHE A 378 9.20 10.81 -14.32
CA PHE A 378 9.29 9.51 -15.01
C PHE A 378 7.98 8.72 -14.87
N ALA A 379 7.38 8.70 -13.68
CA ALA A 379 6.09 8.03 -13.48
C ALA A 379 5.01 8.54 -14.46
N LEU A 380 4.92 9.86 -14.68
CA LEU A 380 4.02 10.47 -15.67
C LEU A 380 4.31 10.01 -17.10
N ARG A 381 5.58 9.94 -17.49
CA ARG A 381 6.01 9.47 -18.81
C ARG A 381 5.61 8.01 -19.02
N ILE A 382 5.83 7.15 -18.01
CA ILE A 382 5.37 5.75 -17.99
C ILE A 382 3.86 5.66 -18.19
N LEU A 383 3.08 6.44 -17.43
CA LEU A 383 1.63 6.46 -17.57
C LEU A 383 1.15 7.00 -18.93
N SER A 384 1.98 7.78 -19.63
CA SER A 384 1.71 8.25 -21.00
C SER A 384 2.14 7.28 -22.10
N GLY A 385 2.76 6.14 -21.74
CA GLY A 385 3.16 5.07 -22.66
C GLY A 385 4.65 4.96 -22.95
N GLU A 386 5.49 5.80 -22.31
CA GLU A 386 6.95 5.72 -22.46
C GLU A 386 7.57 4.84 -21.38
N SER A 387 8.23 3.75 -21.77
CA SER A 387 8.70 2.73 -20.83
C SER A 387 10.22 2.58 -20.76
N SER A 388 11.02 3.47 -21.34
CA SER A 388 12.48 3.33 -21.33
C SER A 388 13.18 4.68 -21.22
N PHE A 389 14.16 4.77 -20.32
CA PHE A 389 14.88 6.00 -20.00
C PHE A 389 16.40 5.76 -20.03
N THR A 390 17.12 6.66 -20.67
CA THR A 390 18.58 6.63 -20.79
C THR A 390 19.27 7.33 -19.62
N ALA A 391 20.54 7.03 -19.39
CA ALA A 391 21.34 7.68 -18.33
C ALA A 391 21.41 9.22 -18.45
N ALA A 392 21.34 9.75 -19.67
CA ALA A 392 21.31 11.20 -19.89
C ALA A 392 20.01 11.83 -19.35
N GLU A 393 18.90 11.11 -19.42
CA GLU A 393 17.60 11.59 -18.94
C GLU A 393 17.48 11.51 -17.43
N THR A 394 18.17 10.56 -16.79
CA THR A 394 18.11 10.32 -15.34
C THR A 394 19.00 11.24 -14.52
N THR A 395 19.87 12.01 -15.18
CA THR A 395 20.90 12.84 -14.52
C THR A 395 20.34 13.76 -13.43
N ASP A 396 19.15 14.33 -13.62
CA ASP A 396 18.55 15.21 -12.60
C ASP A 396 18.04 14.43 -11.38
N LEU A 397 17.48 13.23 -11.59
CA LEU A 397 17.07 12.36 -10.49
C LEU A 397 18.29 11.85 -9.72
N ASP A 398 19.34 11.43 -10.43
CA ASP A 398 20.58 10.96 -9.81
C ASP A 398 21.24 12.10 -9.00
N ARG A 399 21.21 13.34 -9.50
CA ARG A 399 21.67 14.54 -8.76
C ARG A 399 20.83 14.80 -7.53
N ALA A 400 19.50 14.66 -7.62
CA ALA A 400 18.61 14.85 -6.48
C ALA A 400 18.86 13.79 -5.39
N ILE A 401 19.06 12.53 -5.78
CA ILE A 401 19.39 11.43 -4.87
C ILE A 401 20.74 11.72 -4.19
N ALA A 402 21.77 12.06 -4.95
CA ALA A 402 23.09 12.37 -4.42
C ALA A 402 23.11 13.56 -3.43
N ALA A 403 22.10 14.45 -3.49
CA ALA A 403 21.98 15.59 -2.59
C ALA A 403 21.40 15.23 -1.21
N VAL A 404 20.78 14.06 -1.03
CA VAL A 404 20.22 13.64 0.27
C VAL A 404 21.35 13.04 1.12
N PRO A 405 21.68 13.59 2.29
CA PRO A 405 22.81 13.12 3.11
C PRO A 405 22.72 11.65 3.53
N MET A 406 21.50 11.11 3.66
CA MET A 406 21.28 9.70 3.98
C MET A 406 21.90 8.77 2.93
N TYR A 407 21.77 9.11 1.65
CA TYR A 407 22.35 8.35 0.54
C TYR A 407 23.85 8.57 0.36
N GLN A 408 24.43 9.57 1.04
CA GLN A 408 25.87 9.81 1.03
C GLN A 408 26.62 8.94 2.05
N ARG A 409 25.93 8.41 3.07
CA ARG A 409 26.56 7.58 4.12
C ARG A 409 26.67 6.10 3.75
N THR A 410 25.89 5.62 2.79
CA THR A 410 25.85 4.21 2.35
C THR A 410 26.87 3.87 1.26
N SER A 411 27.84 4.75 0.98
CA SER A 411 28.99 4.42 0.12
C SER A 411 30.08 3.60 0.82
N VAL A 412 29.97 3.40 2.14
CA VAL A 412 30.54 2.21 2.77
C VAL A 412 29.60 1.09 2.34
N GLY A 413 30.09 0.09 1.61
CA GLY A 413 29.26 -0.87 0.86
C GLY A 413 28.06 -1.40 1.65
N TYR A 414 27.09 -1.95 0.92
CA TYR A 414 25.92 -2.68 1.45
C TYR A 414 26.25 -3.84 2.44
N ASP A 415 27.47 -3.90 2.95
CA ASP A 415 28.06 -4.83 3.92
C ASP A 415 27.95 -4.33 5.38
N GLY A 416 27.18 -3.28 5.67
CA GLY A 416 27.02 -2.84 7.05
C GLY A 416 26.09 -1.65 7.24
N VAL A 417 24.86 -1.93 7.66
CA VAL A 417 24.11 -0.97 8.49
C VAL A 417 25.01 -0.64 9.69
N PRO A 418 25.26 0.63 10.04
CA PRO A 418 26.04 0.94 11.22
C PRO A 418 25.40 0.27 12.44
N ASP A 419 26.21 -0.41 13.28
CA ASP A 419 25.80 -0.99 14.58
C ASP A 419 25.06 0.00 15.51
N ALA A 420 24.98 1.28 15.16
CA ALA A 420 24.24 2.31 15.89
C ALA A 420 22.75 2.43 15.48
N ILE A 421 22.27 1.66 14.50
CA ILE A 421 20.86 1.65 14.05
C ILE A 421 20.15 0.30 14.35
N LEU A 422 20.88 -0.71 14.84
CA LEU A 422 20.36 -1.95 15.40
C LEU A 422 20.65 -2.01 16.90
#